data_AF-A0A9D8S290-F1
#
_entry.id   AF-A0A9D8S290-F1
#
_cell.length_a   1.000
_cell.length_b   1.000
_cell.length_c   1.000
_cell.angle_alpha   90.00
_cell.angle_beta   90.00
_cell.angle_gamma   90.00
#
_symmetry.space_group_name_H-M   'P 1'
#
loop_
_entity.id
_entity.type
_entity.pdbx_description
1 polymer ?
#
loop_
_entity_poly.entity_id
_entity_poly.type
_entity_poly.pdbx_seq_one_letter_code
_entity_poly.pdbx_strand_id
1 'polypeptide(L)' 'MIEKLKYAPVTRQYYLRTSFYNLVIARFTQVDTYRGDGLNLYAYCANNPVYDVDPSGHWCDRKEKVYKDL' A
#
# COMPACT_ATOMS: atom_id res chain seq x y z
N MET A 1 -2.09 -1.69 -10.29
CA MET A 1 -2.69 -0.39 -9.96
C MET A 1 -3.54 -0.51 -8.71
N ILE A 2 -3.85 0.63 -8.08
CA ILE A 2 -4.65 0.92 -6.87
C ILE A 2 -6.03 0.22 -6.79
N GLU A 3 -6.37 -0.65 -7.74
CA GLU A 3 -7.71 -1.23 -7.96
C GLU A 3 -8.17 -2.22 -6.89
N LYS A 4 -7.26 -2.75 -6.05
CA LYS A 4 -7.65 -3.59 -4.90
C LYS A 4 -7.93 -2.81 -3.61
N LEU A 5 -7.75 -1.49 -3.64
CA LEU A 5 -7.98 -0.62 -2.49
C LEU A 5 -9.41 -0.09 -2.51
N LYS A 6 -10.11 -0.15 -1.37
CA LYS A 6 -11.43 0.48 -1.26
C LYS A 6 -11.26 1.99 -1.16
N TYR A 7 -11.80 2.72 -2.12
CA TYR A 7 -11.76 4.18 -2.11
C TYR A 7 -12.77 4.75 -1.11
N ALA A 8 -12.30 5.60 -0.19
CA ALA A 8 -13.12 6.35 0.74
C ALA A 8 -13.31 7.79 0.20
N PRO A 9 -14.48 8.12 -0.42
CA PRO A 9 -14.67 9.40 -1.11
C PRO A 9 -14.68 10.61 -0.19
N VAL A 10 -15.07 10.44 1.08
CA VAL A 10 -15.15 11.53 2.07
C VAL A 10 -13.75 12.02 2.45
N THR A 11 -12.79 11.12 2.63
CA THR A 11 -11.43 11.43 3.07
C THR A 11 -10.40 11.42 1.93
N ARG A 12 -10.82 11.06 0.71
CA ARG A 12 -9.96 10.87 -0.48
C ARG A 12 -8.79 9.93 -0.20
N GLN A 13 -9.03 8.92 0.61
CA GLN A 13 -8.04 7.94 1.03
C GLN A 13 -8.41 6.57 0.50
N TYR A 14 -7.41 5.72 0.37
CA TYR A 14 -7.55 4.35 -0.04
C TYR A 14 -7.37 3.45 1.17
N TYR A 15 -8.34 2.59 1.41
CA TYR A 15 -8.29 1.63 2.50
C TYR A 15 -7.43 0.44 2.09
N LEU A 16 -6.35 0.20 2.86
CA LEU A 16 -5.53 -1.00 2.79
C LEU A 16 -5.56 -1.70 4.16
N ARG A 17 -6.19 -2.88 4.19
CA ARG A 17 -6.28 -3.75 5.38
C ARG A 17 -6.91 -3.12 6.63
N THR A 18 -6.13 -2.41 7.46
CA THR A 18 -6.56 -1.75 8.71
C THR A 18 -6.10 -0.29 8.78
N SER A 19 -5.44 0.20 7.73
CA SER A 19 -4.86 1.53 7.66
C SER A 19 -5.37 2.25 6.40
N PHE A 20 -5.31 3.57 6.44
CA PHE A 20 -5.65 4.41 5.29
C PHE A 20 -4.39 4.92 4.60
N TYR A 21 -4.36 4.80 3.28
CA TYR A 21 -3.31 5.30 2.40
C TYR A 21 -3.76 6.60 1.73
N ASN A 22 -2.93 7.64 1.80
CA ASN A 22 -3.17 8.92 1.17
C ASN A 22 -2.28 9.07 -0.08
N LEU A 23 -2.91 9.17 -1.26
CA LEU A 23 -2.18 9.32 -2.52
C LEU A 23 -1.46 10.67 -2.65
N VAL A 24 -1.98 11.73 -2.04
CA VAL A 24 -1.40 13.09 -2.16
C VAL A 24 0.01 13.12 -1.57
N ILE A 25 0.21 12.40 -0.46
CA ILE A 25 1.48 12.33 0.26
C ILE A 25 2.20 10.99 0.10
N ALA A 26 1.61 10.06 -0.66
CA ALA A 26 2.09 8.69 -0.91
C ALA A 26 2.46 7.90 0.36
N ARG A 27 1.65 8.03 1.43
CA ARG A 27 1.93 7.43 2.75
C ARG A 27 0.69 6.95 3.47
N PHE A 28 0.88 6.03 4.42
CA PHE A 28 -0.16 5.69 5.40
C PHE A 28 -0.37 6.84 6.38
N THR A 29 -1.62 7.07 6.77
CA THR A 29 -1.99 8.09 7.77
C THR A 29 -1.96 7.54 9.21
N GLN A 30 -1.77 6.23 9.35
CA GLN A 30 -1.71 5.50 10.62
C GLN A 30 -0.55 4.50 10.58
N VAL A 31 0.01 4.20 11.75
CA VAL A 31 1.07 3.20 11.91
C VAL A 31 0.56 1.83 11.47
N ASP A 32 1.31 1.11 10.64
CA ASP A 32 0.99 -0.29 10.40
C ASP A 32 1.18 -1.11 11.68
N THR A 33 0.16 -1.90 12.02
CA THR A 33 0.19 -2.84 13.14
C THR A 33 1.10 -4.03 12.86
N TYR A 34 1.39 -4.30 11.60
CA TYR A 34 2.32 -5.34 11.18
C TYR A 34 3.77 -4.86 11.34
N ARG A 35 4.51 -5.49 12.25
CA ARG A 35 5.91 -5.13 12.57
C ARG A 35 6.95 -5.83 11.68
N GLY A 36 6.51 -6.59 10.67
CA GLY A 36 7.40 -7.35 9.79
C GLY A 36 8.08 -6.52 8.69
N ASP A 37 7.57 -5.32 8.41
CA ASP A 37 7.94 -4.51 7.22
C ASP A 37 9.11 -3.53 7.42
N GLY A 38 9.84 -3.67 8.53
CA GLY A 38 11.08 -2.93 8.80
C GLY A 38 10.89 -1.64 9.62
N LEU A 39 11.91 -0.78 9.62
CA LEU A 39 12.06 0.35 10.55
C LEU A 39 11.06 1.50 10.32
N ASN A 40 10.40 1.56 9.15
CA ASN A 40 9.46 2.63 8.78
C ASN A 40 8.05 2.08 8.51
N LEU A 41 7.22 2.08 9.56
CA LEU A 41 5.85 1.57 9.56
C LEU A 41 4.84 2.45 8.79
N TYR A 42 5.30 3.49 8.10
CA TYR A 42 4.47 4.38 7.27
C TYR A 42 4.82 4.30 5.78
N ALA A 43 5.90 3.61 5.42
CA ALA A 43 6.35 3.51 4.05
C ALA A 43 5.55 2.45 3.29
N TYR A 44 5.00 2.83 2.14
CA TYR A 44 4.40 1.87 1.20
C TYR A 44 5.45 1.41 0.20
N CYS A 45 5.71 0.10 0.15
CA CYS A 45 6.70 -0.52 -0.74
C CYS A 45 8.04 0.18 -0.85
N ALA A 46 8.68 0.41 0.30
CA ALA A 46 9.97 1.10 0.38
C ALA A 46 9.99 2.48 -0.32
N ASN A 47 8.83 3.15 -0.42
CA ASN A 47 8.59 4.38 -1.19
C ASN A 47 8.75 4.21 -2.72
N ASN A 48 8.58 2.99 -3.24
CA ASN A 48 8.64 2.68 -4.67
C ASN A 48 7.31 2.11 -5.22
N PRO A 49 6.18 2.86 -5.14
CA PRO A 49 4.88 2.40 -5.63
C PRO A 49 4.80 2.29 -7.15
N VAL A 50 5.85 2.66 -7.89
CA VAL A 50 5.89 2.58 -9.36
C VAL A 50 6.10 1.12 -9.79
N TYR A 51 7.09 0.44 -9.22
CA TYR A 51 7.47 -0.92 -9.58
C TYR A 51 6.86 -1.98 -8.67
N ASP A 52 6.58 -1.61 -7.43
CA ASP A 52 6.16 -2.55 -6.41
C ASP A 52 4.70 -2.31 -6.02
N VAL A 53 4.07 -3.38 -5.57
CA VAL A 53 2.71 -3.39 -5.03
C VAL A 53 2.68 -4.36 -3.87
N ASP A 54 1.89 -4.06 -2.87
CA ASP A 54 1.60 -5.00 -1.79
C ASP A 54 0.19 -5.56 -1.97
N PRO A 55 0.03 -6.78 -2.51
CA PRO A 55 -1.28 -7.39 -2.70
C PRO A 55 -1.93 -7.82 -1.37
N SER A 56 -1.13 -8.04 -0.33
CA SER A 56 -1.56 -8.67 0.93
C SER A 56 -1.61 -7.69 2.12
N GLY A 57 -0.95 -6.53 2.00
CA GLY A 57 -0.73 -5.59 3.10
C GLY A 57 0.38 -6.04 4.07
N HIS A 58 1.33 -6.85 3.62
CA HIS A 58 2.39 -7.46 4.44
C HIS A 58 3.75 -7.59 3.75
N TRP A 59 3.83 -7.50 2.42
CA TRP A 59 5.08 -7.64 1.69
C TRP A 59 4.89 -7.11 0.29
N CYS A 60 5.85 -6.31 -0.15
CA CYS A 60 5.82 -5.75 -1.49
C CYS A 60 6.41 -6.73 -2.49
N ASP A 61 5.60 -7.06 -3.48
CA ASP A 61 5.99 -7.81 -4.66
C ASP A 61 6.13 -6.87 -5.85
N ARG A 62 7.03 -7.22 -6.77
CA ARG A 62 7.13 -6.56 -8.07
C ARG A 62 5.80 -6.70 -8.81
N LYS A 63 5.27 -5.60 -9.32
CA LYS A 63 4.06 -5.58 -10.16
C LYS A 63 4.15 -6.56 -11.32
N GLU A 64 5.30 -6.64 -11.97
CA GLU A 64 5.58 -7.59 -13.05
C GLU A 64 5.25 -9.04 -12.67
N LYS A 65 5.52 -9.45 -11.42
CA LYS A 65 5.24 -10.79 -10.90
C LYS A 65 3.75 -10.95 -10.57
N VAL A 66 3.12 -9.92 -10.01
CA VAL A 66 1.70 -9.94 -9.59
C VAL A 66 0.74 -9.90 -10.79
N TYR A 67 1.08 -9.16 -11.83
CA TYR A 67 0.26 -8.99 -13.04
C TYR A 67 0.70 -9.91 -14.19
N LYS A 68 1.63 -10.84 -13.95
CA LYS A 68 2.16 -11.73 -14.99
C LYS A 68 1.11 -12.70 -15.56
N ASP A 69 0.11 -13.02 -14.75
CA ASP A 69 -0.91 -14.04 -15.03
C ASP A 69 -2.32 -13.42 -15.23
N LEU A 70 -2.39 -12.10 -15.45
CA LEU A 70 -3.63 -11.36 -15.72
C LEU A 70 -3.88 -11.16 -17.22
#